data_AF-A0A8J4FKS9-F1
#
_entry.id   AF-A0A8J4FKS9-F1
#
_cell.length_a   1.000
_cell.length_b   1.000
_cell.length_c   1.000
_cell.angle_alpha   90.00
_cell.angle_beta   90.00
_cell.angle_gamma   90.00
#
_symmetry.space_group_name_H-M   'P 1'
#
loop_
_entity.id
_entity.type
_entity.pdbx_description
1 polymer ?
#
loop_
_entity_poly.entity_id
_entity_poly.type
_entity_poly.pdbx_seq_one_letter_code
_entity_poly.pdbx_strand_id
1 'polypeptide(L)'
;MLLLLFADSLVLRSEPGYDARPIAMRLAADLQLPQNYLKLIEDEIARSLKGFKNFKDLGGPRLVRLQLYVRRGDTVFRDELEWDVNDPAASTLQYACEVCQHLHLDLGWAQAINSHLHDLVHEVVEVKTGVLSR
;
A
#
# COMPACT_ATOMS: atom_id res chain seq x y z
N MET A 1 0.86 24.96 1.05
CA MET A 1 1.10 24.70 2.48
C MET A 1 -0.15 25.08 3.27
N LEU A 2 -1.20 24.25 3.21
CA LEU A 2 -2.47 24.49 3.92
C LEU A 2 -3.25 23.18 4.22
N LEU A 3 -2.68 22.02 3.92
CA LEU A 3 -3.34 20.71 4.10
C LEU A 3 -2.96 19.99 5.41
N LEU A 4 -2.14 20.60 6.27
CA LEU A 4 -1.62 19.92 7.47
C LEU A 4 -2.34 20.25 8.78
N LEU A 5 -3.41 21.05 8.76
CA LEU A 5 -4.10 21.49 10.00
C LEU A 5 -5.40 20.74 10.33
N PHE A 6 -5.79 19.71 9.56
CA PHE A 6 -7.06 18.98 9.80
C PHE A 6 -6.88 17.51 10.20
N ALA A 7 -5.64 17.06 10.45
CA ALA A 7 -5.35 15.65 10.71
C ALA A 7 -5.77 15.14 12.10
N ASP A 8 -6.05 16.02 13.08
CA ASP A 8 -6.24 15.61 14.48
C ASP A 8 -7.69 15.27 14.90
N SER A 9 -8.66 15.22 13.98
CA SER A 9 -10.04 14.84 14.35
C SER A 9 -10.81 14.01 13.34
N LEU A 10 -10.22 13.68 12.20
CA LEU A 10 -10.76 12.67 11.32
C LEU A 10 -10.07 11.36 11.63
N VAL A 11 -10.69 10.61 12.53
CA VAL A 11 -10.64 9.16 12.52
C VAL A 11 -11.02 8.72 11.11
N LEU A 12 -10.04 8.66 10.21
CA LEU A 12 -10.09 8.04 8.90
C LEU A 12 -10.07 6.53 9.13
N ARG A 13 -11.10 6.04 9.81
CA ARG A 13 -11.50 4.64 9.70
C ARG A 13 -11.94 4.47 8.26
N SER A 14 -11.43 3.40 7.66
CA SER A 14 -11.60 2.97 6.29
C SER A 14 -13.08 2.77 5.92
N GLU A 15 -13.84 3.86 5.76
CA GLU A 15 -15.24 3.85 5.37
C GLU A 15 -15.38 3.88 3.83
N PRO A 16 -16.21 3.00 3.24
CA PRO A 16 -16.42 2.95 1.80
C PRO A 16 -17.31 4.11 1.38
N GLY A 17 -16.69 5.13 0.78
CA GLY A 17 -17.39 6.25 0.14
C GLY A 17 -17.10 7.58 0.82
N TYR A 18 -16.04 8.25 0.36
CA TYR A 18 -15.81 9.65 0.67
C TYR A 18 -16.87 10.49 -0.04
N ASP A 19 -18.00 10.74 0.63
CA ASP A 19 -18.97 11.73 0.17
C ASP A 19 -18.41 13.13 0.42
N ALA A 20 -18.23 13.91 -0.64
CA ALA A 20 -17.65 15.25 -0.58
C ALA A 20 -18.59 16.25 0.11
N ARG A 21 -19.89 15.99 0.10
CA ARG A 21 -20.93 16.92 0.55
C ARG A 21 -20.91 17.21 2.05
N PRO A 22 -20.85 16.23 2.97
CA PRO A 22 -20.72 16.50 4.40
C PRO A 22 -19.49 17.34 4.75
N ILE A 23 -18.37 17.13 4.05
CA ILE A 23 -17.12 17.88 4.24
C ILE A 23 -17.29 19.31 3.74
N ALA A 24 -17.87 19.49 2.56
CA ALA A 24 -18.16 20.81 2.00
C ALA A 24 -19.11 21.62 2.90
N MET A 25 -20.13 20.98 3.48
CA MET A 25 -21.05 21.60 4.45
C MET A 25 -20.34 22.07 5.71
N ARG A 26 -19.47 21.24 6.29
CA ARG A 26 -18.68 21.61 7.46
C ARG A 26 -17.76 22.79 7.13
N LEU A 27 -16.99 22.70 6.04
CA LEU A 27 -16.06 23.74 5.63
C LEU A 27 -16.75 25.07 5.35
N ALA A 28 -17.90 25.05 4.67
CA ALA A 28 -18.68 26.26 4.42
C ALA A 28 -19.19 26.90 5.72
N ALA A 29 -19.63 26.09 6.69
CA ALA A 29 -20.07 26.58 7.99
C ALA A 29 -18.91 27.19 8.80
N ASP A 30 -17.76 26.52 8.83
CA ASP A 30 -16.57 26.97 9.58
C ASP A 30 -16.02 28.29 9.01
N LEU A 31 -16.07 28.46 7.68
CA LEU A 31 -15.64 29.68 6.99
C LEU A 31 -16.76 30.73 6.85
N GLN A 32 -17.95 30.47 7.41
CA GLN A 32 -19.13 31.33 7.30
C GLN A 32 -19.46 31.71 5.84
N LEU A 33 -19.25 30.78 4.90
CA LEU A 33 -19.48 30.99 3.49
C LEU A 33 -20.97 30.85 3.15
N PRO A 34 -21.49 31.65 2.19
CA PRO A 34 -22.87 31.50 1.76
C PRO A 34 -23.09 30.17 1.01
N GLN A 35 -24.32 29.65 1.08
CA GLN A 35 -24.67 28.31 0.58
C GLN A 35 -24.45 28.11 -0.93
N ASN A 36 -24.39 29.18 -1.71
CA ASN A 36 -24.10 29.10 -3.15
C ASN A 36 -22.68 28.58 -3.46
N TYR A 37 -21.75 28.63 -2.49
CA TYR A 37 -20.40 28.10 -2.64
C TYR A 37 -20.30 26.59 -2.39
N LEU A 38 -21.32 25.95 -1.81
CA LEU A 38 -21.28 24.53 -1.49
C LEU A 38 -20.94 23.66 -2.69
N LYS A 39 -21.63 23.88 -3.81
CA LYS A 39 -21.41 23.12 -5.03
C LYS A 39 -19.99 23.31 -5.58
N LEU A 40 -19.45 24.52 -5.50
CA LEU A 40 -18.07 24.80 -5.92
C LEU A 40 -17.05 24.05 -5.07
N ILE A 41 -17.28 24.00 -3.76
CA ILE A 41 -16.42 23.28 -2.81
C ILE A 41 -16.50 21.76 -3.06
N GLU A 42 -17.71 21.22 -3.24
CA GLU A 42 -17.93 19.80 -3.57
C GLU A 42 -17.21 19.41 -4.87
N ASP A 43 -17.40 20.20 -5.94
CA ASP A 43 -16.78 19.95 -7.25
C ASP A 43 -15.23 20.02 -7.16
N GLU A 44 -14.68 20.92 -6.34
CA GLU A 44 -13.24 21.05 -6.13
C GLU A 44 -12.67 19.86 -5.34
N ILE A 45 -13.35 19.43 -4.27
CA ILE A 45 -12.98 18.25 -3.49
C ILE A 45 -13.00 17.02 -4.38
N ALA A 46 -14.08 16.82 -5.15
CA ALA A 46 -14.21 15.69 -6.06
C ALA A 46 -13.12 15.69 -7.15
N ARG A 47 -12.79 16.85 -7.72
CA ARG A 47 -11.72 16.99 -8.72
C ARG A 47 -10.35 16.68 -8.13
N SER A 48 -10.07 17.18 -6.93
CA SER A 48 -8.81 16.97 -6.22
C SER A 48 -8.61 15.50 -5.84
N LEU A 49 -9.69 14.82 -5.44
CA LEU A 49 -9.66 13.39 -5.07
C LEU A 49 -9.68 12.45 -6.28
N LYS A 50 -10.07 12.92 -7.47
CA LYS A 50 -10.15 12.10 -8.68
C LYS A 50 -8.84 11.38 -9.01
N GLY A 51 -7.70 12.03 -8.77
CA GLY A 51 -6.37 11.46 -8.97
C GLY A 51 -6.00 10.35 -7.97
N PHE A 52 -6.67 10.32 -6.82
CA PHE A 52 -6.42 9.37 -5.73
C PHE A 52 -7.46 8.25 -5.68
N LYS A 53 -8.34 8.14 -6.68
CA LYS A 53 -9.40 7.13 -6.72
C LYS A 53 -8.89 5.69 -6.62
N ASN A 54 -7.65 5.45 -7.08
CA ASN A 54 -6.96 4.16 -7.00
C ASN A 54 -5.91 4.10 -5.87
N PHE A 55 -5.74 5.19 -5.12
CA PHE A 55 -4.82 5.24 -4.01
C PHE A 55 -5.40 4.40 -2.87
N LYS A 56 -4.84 3.22 -2.65
CA LYS A 56 -5.12 2.43 -1.45
C LYS A 56 -4.23 2.96 -0.34
N ASP A 57 -4.83 3.54 0.69
CA ASP A 57 -4.11 3.72 1.95
C ASP A 57 -3.85 2.33 2.52
N LEU A 58 -2.57 1.96 2.54
CA LEU A 58 -2.12 0.66 3.01
C LEU A 58 -2.08 0.59 4.56
N GLY A 59 -2.32 1.71 5.25
CA GLY A 59 -2.47 1.77 6.70
C GLY A 59 -1.15 1.86 7.48
N GLY A 60 -0.11 2.44 6.87
CA GLY A 60 1.25 2.51 7.42
C GLY A 60 2.09 1.25 7.16
N PRO A 61 3.34 1.18 7.69
CA PRO A 61 4.22 0.02 7.50
C PRO A 61 3.59 -1.27 8.00
N ARG A 62 3.62 -2.33 7.19
CA ARG A 62 3.19 -3.68 7.58
C ARG A 62 4.33 -4.65 7.33
N LEU A 63 5.20 -4.74 8.33
CA LEU A 63 6.27 -5.72 8.38
C LEU A 63 5.70 -7.11 8.64
N VAL A 64 6.10 -8.07 7.80
CA VAL A 64 5.76 -9.49 7.92
C VAL A 64 7.04 -10.31 7.85
N ARG A 65 7.11 -11.37 8.64
CA ARG A 65 8.26 -12.27 8.64
C ARG A 65 8.03 -13.38 7.63
N LEU A 66 8.94 -13.51 6.66
CA LEU A 66 8.87 -14.48 5.57
C LEU A 66 10.03 -15.46 5.68
N GLN A 67 9.76 -16.72 5.38
CA GLN A 67 10.78 -17.78 5.35
C GLN A 67 10.94 -18.23 3.90
N LEU A 68 12.10 -17.96 3.32
CA LEU A 68 12.43 -18.35 1.96
C LEU A 68 13.08 -19.73 1.97
N TYR A 69 12.55 -20.62 1.14
CA TYR A 69 13.15 -21.92 0.87
C TYR A 69 13.18 -22.16 -0.64
N VAL A 70 14.36 -21.99 -1.25
CA VAL A 70 14.52 -22.15 -2.70
C VAL A 70 15.54 -23.25 -2.97
N ARG A 71 15.12 -24.30 -3.67
CA ARG A 71 15.99 -25.41 -4.07
C ARG A 71 16.25 -25.37 -5.57
N ARG A 72 17.52 -25.43 -5.98
CA ARG A 72 17.94 -25.66 -7.37
C ARG A 72 18.98 -26.77 -7.39
N GLY A 73 18.62 -27.89 -8.03
CA GLY A 73 19.44 -29.10 -8.02
C GLY A 73 19.68 -29.62 -6.60
N ASP A 74 20.96 -29.80 -6.27
CA ASP A 74 21.43 -30.29 -4.97
C ASP A 74 21.73 -29.18 -3.96
N THR A 75 21.55 -27.92 -4.36
CA THR A 75 21.80 -26.74 -3.55
C THR A 75 20.49 -26.10 -3.09
N VAL A 76 20.49 -25.58 -1.87
CA VAL A 76 19.33 -24.93 -1.24
C VAL A 76 19.74 -23.57 -0.70
N PHE A 77 18.98 -22.55 -1.05
CA PHE A 77 19.00 -21.23 -0.44
C PHE A 77 17.89 -21.17 0.62
N ARG A 78 18.25 -20.79 1.84
CA ARG A 78 17.32 -20.59 2.95
C ARG A 78 17.59 -19.25 3.60
N ASP A 79 16.52 -18.52 3.89
CA ASP A 79 16.62 -17.23 4.53
C ASP A 79 15.35 -16.93 5.33
N GLU A 80 15.48 -16.03 6.30
CA GLU A 80 14.37 -15.52 7.08
C GLU A 80 14.49 -14.01 7.16
N LEU A 81 13.49 -13.32 6.61
CA LEU A 81 13.54 -11.87 6.39
C LEU A 81 12.24 -11.19 6.83
N GLU A 82 12.34 -9.91 7.14
CA GLU A 82 11.19 -9.05 7.38
C GLU A 82 10.89 -8.23 6.13
N TRP A 83 9.64 -8.25 5.67
CA TRP A 83 9.20 -7.57 4.46
C TRP A 83 8.07 -6.60 4.77
N ASP A 84 8.19 -5.35 4.33
CA ASP A 84 7.07 -4.40 4.39
C ASP A 84 6.19 -4.57 3.14
N VAL A 85 5.05 -5.24 3.28
CA VAL A 85 4.12 -5.45 2.16
C VAL A 85 3.40 -4.18 1.73
N ASN A 86 3.53 -3.11 2.51
CA ASN A 86 2.92 -1.83 2.23
C ASN A 86 3.90 -0.80 1.63
N ASP A 87 5.19 -1.15 1.52
CA ASP A 87 6.18 -0.28 0.89
C ASP A 87 6.17 -0.45 -0.64
N PRO A 88 5.74 0.57 -1.42
CA PRO A 88 5.73 0.49 -2.88
C PRO A 88 7.14 0.49 -3.50
N ALA A 89 8.19 0.85 -2.74
CA ALA A 89 9.57 0.78 -3.20
C ALA A 89 10.17 -0.62 -3.00
N ALA A 90 9.56 -1.47 -2.16
CA ALA A 90 10.05 -2.81 -1.88
C ALA A 90 9.86 -3.73 -3.10
N SER A 91 10.96 -4.01 -3.81
CA SER A 91 11.00 -4.84 -5.01
C SER A 91 11.62 -6.21 -4.73
N THR A 92 10.85 -7.28 -4.88
CA THR A 92 11.31 -8.68 -4.72
C THR A 92 12.43 -9.02 -5.71
N LEU A 93 12.39 -8.43 -6.91
CA LEU A 93 13.42 -8.65 -7.93
C LEU A 93 14.73 -7.97 -7.54
N GLN A 94 14.64 -6.74 -7.03
CA GLN A 94 15.83 -6.03 -6.57
C GLN A 94 16.50 -6.79 -5.42
N TYR A 95 15.72 -7.25 -4.44
CA TYR A 95 16.20 -8.12 -3.36
C TYR A 95 16.93 -9.35 -3.89
N ALA A 96 16.30 -10.10 -4.81
CA ALA A 96 16.89 -11.32 -5.37
C ALA A 96 18.21 -11.06 -6.11
N CYS A 97 18.30 -9.95 -6.85
CA CYS A 97 19.53 -9.53 -7.52
C CYS A 97 20.65 -9.19 -6.53
N GLU A 98 20.35 -8.41 -5.48
CA GLU A 98 21.33 -8.01 -4.46
C GLU A 98 21.86 -9.23 -3.69
N VAL A 99 20.99 -10.15 -3.27
CA VAL A 99 21.38 -11.41 -2.63
C VAL A 99 22.29 -12.23 -3.54
N CYS A 100 21.93 -12.37 -4.82
CA CYS A 100 22.76 -13.13 -5.76
C CYS A 100 24.11 -12.46 -6.02
N GLN A 101 24.18 -11.13 -6.05
CA GLN A 101 25.44 -10.40 -6.17
C GLN A 101 26.34 -10.62 -4.96
N HIS A 102 25.79 -10.54 -3.74
CA HIS A 102 26.54 -10.73 -2.50
C HIS A 102 27.02 -12.17 -2.30
N LEU A 103 26.22 -13.15 -2.73
CA LEU A 103 26.55 -14.58 -2.61
C LEU A 103 27.24 -15.15 -3.86
N HIS A 104 27.52 -14.31 -4.86
CA HIS A 104 28.11 -14.71 -6.14
C HIS A 104 27.34 -15.85 -6.85
N LEU A 105 26.01 -15.78 -6.82
CA LEU A 105 25.11 -16.73 -7.47
C LEU A 105 24.74 -16.31 -8.88
N ASP A 106 24.41 -17.28 -9.73
CA ASP A 106 23.98 -17.01 -11.11
C ASP A 106 22.58 -16.38 -11.21
N LEU A 107 22.24 -15.87 -12.39
CA LEU A 107 20.95 -15.21 -12.68
C LEU A 107 19.74 -16.14 -12.46
N GLY A 108 19.92 -17.46 -12.61
CA GLY A 108 18.85 -18.42 -12.38
C GLY A 108 18.45 -18.50 -10.91
N TRP A 109 19.37 -18.18 -9.98
CA TRP A 109 19.03 -18.03 -8.57
C TRP A 109 18.21 -16.76 -8.32
N ALA A 110 18.55 -15.65 -8.96
CA ALA A 110 17.79 -14.41 -8.82
C ALA A 110 16.34 -14.61 -9.28
N GLN A 111 16.13 -15.32 -10.38
CA GLN A 111 14.79 -15.67 -10.86
C GLN A 111 14.03 -16.54 -9.85
N ALA A 112 14.67 -17.61 -9.36
CA ALA A 112 14.02 -18.54 -8.43
C ALA A 112 13.69 -17.89 -7.08
N ILE A 113 14.59 -17.07 -6.54
CA ILE A 113 14.36 -16.30 -5.29
C ILE A 113 13.24 -15.28 -5.50
N ASN A 114 13.28 -14.52 -6.59
CA ASN A 114 12.25 -13.52 -6.89
C ASN A 114 10.86 -14.15 -7.01
N SER A 115 10.72 -15.24 -7.79
CA SER A 115 9.44 -15.92 -7.96
C SER A 115 8.89 -16.41 -6.62
N HIS A 116 9.71 -17.10 -5.83
CA HIS A 116 9.26 -17.65 -4.56
C HIS A 116 8.91 -16.56 -3.53
N LEU A 117 9.72 -15.50 -3.44
CA LEU A 117 9.44 -14.37 -2.56
C LEU A 117 8.16 -13.62 -2.98
N HIS A 118 7.97 -13.43 -4.28
CA HIS A 118 6.76 -12.81 -4.83
C HIS A 118 5.50 -13.60 -4.46
N ASP A 119 5.54 -14.93 -4.55
CA ASP A 119 4.42 -15.80 -4.16
C ASP A 119 4.10 -15.66 -2.66
N LEU A 120 5.13 -15.67 -1.79
CA LEU A 120 4.96 -15.49 -0.34
C LEU A 120 4.35 -14.11 -0.01
N VAL A 121 4.83 -13.05 -0.65
CA VAL A 121 4.30 -11.69 -0.46
C VAL A 121 2.84 -11.63 -0.91
N HIS A 122 2.50 -12.23 -2.05
CA HIS A 122 1.15 -12.27 -2.57
C HIS A 122 0.19 -13.01 -1.63
N GLU A 123 0.58 -14.19 -1.14
CA GLU A 123 -0.21 -14.97 -0.18
C GLU A 123 -0.52 -14.16 1.08
N VAL A 124 0.48 -13.46 1.63
CA VAL A 124 0.31 -12.64 2.84
C VAL A 124 -0.56 -11.40 2.62
N VAL A 125 -0.62 -10.90 1.38
CA VAL A 125 -1.53 -9.83 0.97
C VAL A 125 -2.96 -10.38 0.80
N GLU A 126 -3.14 -11.55 0.19
CA GLU A 126 -4.45 -12.18 -0.07
C GLU A 126 -5.15 -12.69 1.19
N VAL A 127 -4.40 -13.29 2.14
CA VAL A 127 -4.96 -13.75 3.42
C VAL A 127 -5.66 -12.61 4.18
N LYS A 128 -5.28 -11.35 3.94
CA LYS A 128 -5.89 -10.17 4.56
C LYS A 128 -7.07 -9.60 3.76
N THR A 129 -7.20 -9.88 2.46
CA THR A 129 -8.30 -9.36 1.61
C THR A 129 -9.57 -10.21 1.62
N GLY A 130 -9.59 -11.36 2.30
CA GLY A 130 -10.85 -12.06 2.61
C GLY A 130 -11.55 -12.68 1.39
N VAL A 131 -10.78 -13.27 0.47
CA VAL A 131 -11.33 -14.16 -0.57
C VAL A 131 -10.72 -15.54 -0.39
N LEU A 132 -11.12 -16.23 0.69
CA LEU A 132 -11.09 -17.70 0.84
C LEU A 132 -11.62 -18.04 2.25
N SER A 133 -12.90 -17.78 2.45
CA SER A 133 -13.70 -18.40 3.52
C SER A 133 -15.15 -18.49 3.05
N ARG A 134 -15.39 -19.31 2.03
CA ARG A 134 -16.64 -20.06 1.78
C ARG A 134 -16.46 -21.01 0.62
#